data_AF-A0A337S495-F1
#
_entry.id   AF-A0A337S495-F1
#
_cell.length_a   1.000
_cell.length_b   1.000
_cell.length_c   1.000
_cell.angle_alpha   90.00
_cell.angle_beta   90.00
_cell.angle_gamma   90.00
#
_symmetry.space_group_name_H-M   'P 1'
#
loop_
_entity.id
_entity.type
_entity.pdbx_description
1 polymer ?
#
loop_
_entity_poly.entity_id
_entity_poly.type
_entity_poly.pdbx_seq_one_letter_code
_entity_poly.pdbx_strand_id
1 'polypeptide(L)'
;MATFSRQEFFQQLLQGCLLPTAQQGLDQIWLLLAICLACRLLWRLGLPSYLKHASTVAGGFFSLYHFFQLHMVWVVLLSLLCYLVLFLCRHSSHRGVFLSVTILIYLLMGEMHMVDTVTWHKMRGAQMIVAMKAVSLGFDLDRGEVGAVPSPVEFMGYLYFVGTIVFGPWISFHSYLQAVQGRPLSRRWLQKVARSLALALLCLVLSTCVGPYLFPYFIPLDGDRLLRNKKRKARGTMVRWLRAYESAVSFHFSNYFVGFLSEATATLAGAGFTEEKDHLEWDLTVSKPLNVELPRSMVEVVTSWNLPMSYWLNNYVFKNALRLGTFSAVLVTYAASALLHGFSFHLAAVLLSLAFITYVEHVLRKRLARILSACVLSKRCPPNCSHQHRLGYGMAYTVHKWSELSWASHWVTFGCWIFYRLIG
;
A
#
# COMPACT_ATOMS: atom_id res chain seq x y z
N MET A 1 -11.01 -37.21 -13.49
CA MET A 1 -11.18 -36.02 -14.34
C MET A 1 -10.18 -36.11 -15.47
N ALA A 2 -10.61 -35.85 -16.70
CA ALA A 2 -9.79 -35.98 -17.90
C ALA A 2 -8.53 -35.11 -17.76
N THR A 3 -7.37 -35.68 -18.03
CA THR A 3 -6.09 -34.97 -18.11
C THR A 3 -6.14 -34.09 -19.37
N PHE A 4 -6.47 -32.81 -19.21
CA PHE A 4 -6.34 -31.84 -20.30
C PHE A 4 -4.95 -31.94 -20.91
N SER A 5 -4.87 -31.94 -22.24
CA SER A 5 -3.57 -31.73 -22.89
C SER A 5 -3.05 -30.33 -22.50
N ARG A 6 -1.73 -30.16 -22.44
CA ARG A 6 -1.13 -28.87 -22.05
C ARG A 6 -1.64 -27.72 -22.94
N GLN A 7 -1.87 -27.99 -24.22
CA GLN A 7 -2.36 -27.01 -25.19
C GLN A 7 -3.80 -26.58 -24.90
N GLU A 8 -4.70 -27.52 -24.64
CA GLU A 8 -6.10 -27.22 -24.29
C GLU A 8 -6.20 -26.42 -22.98
N PHE A 9 -5.35 -26.73 -21.99
CA PHE A 9 -5.29 -25.99 -20.74
C PHE A 9 -4.86 -24.53 -20.96
N PHE A 10 -3.80 -24.28 -21.72
CA PHE A 10 -3.36 -22.91 -22.01
C PHE A 10 -4.37 -22.14 -22.86
N GLN A 11 -5.05 -22.79 -23.81
CA GLN A 11 -6.13 -22.17 -24.59
C GLN A 11 -7.34 -21.81 -23.72
N GLN A 12 -7.76 -22.70 -22.82
CA GLN A 12 -8.83 -22.42 -21.87
C GLN A 12 -8.45 -21.31 -20.87
N LEU A 13 -7.20 -21.26 -20.40
CA LEU A 13 -6.74 -20.19 -19.53
C LEU A 13 -6.77 -18.84 -20.26
N LEU A 14 -6.29 -18.81 -21.51
CA LEU A 14 -6.26 -17.60 -22.33
C LEU A 14 -7.66 -17.07 -22.66
N GLN A 15 -8.53 -17.93 -23.20
CA GLN A 15 -9.88 -17.53 -23.62
C GLN A 15 -10.86 -17.44 -22.46
N GLY A 16 -10.72 -18.30 -21.45
CA GLY A 16 -11.66 -18.41 -20.34
C GLY A 16 -11.37 -17.47 -19.17
N CYS A 17 -10.13 -17.02 -18.97
CA CYS A 17 -9.80 -16.15 -17.85
C CYS A 17 -8.98 -14.91 -18.24
N LEU A 18 -7.88 -15.07 -18.98
CA LEU A 18 -6.94 -13.95 -19.23
C LEU A 18 -7.60 -12.80 -19.98
N LEU A 19 -8.20 -13.08 -21.14
CA LEU A 19 -8.80 -12.04 -21.98
C LEU A 19 -10.04 -11.39 -21.32
N PRO A 20 -11.01 -12.17 -20.79
CA PRO A 20 -12.17 -11.58 -20.11
C PRO A 20 -11.79 -10.74 -18.89
N THR A 21 -10.83 -11.18 -18.07
CA THR A 21 -10.39 -10.43 -16.89
C THR A 21 -9.74 -9.11 -17.30
N ALA A 22 -8.87 -9.12 -18.31
CA ALA A 22 -8.21 -7.92 -18.79
C ALA A 22 -9.21 -6.93 -19.40
N GLN A 23 -10.17 -7.40 -20.20
CA GLN A 23 -11.24 -6.59 -20.77
C GLN A 23 -12.12 -5.98 -19.67
N GLN A 24 -12.62 -6.80 -18.75
CA GLN A 24 -13.42 -6.31 -17.63
C GLN A 24 -12.67 -5.29 -16.76
N GLY A 25 -11.37 -5.52 -16.52
CA GLY A 25 -10.53 -4.57 -15.80
C GLY A 25 -10.43 -3.22 -16.51
N LEU A 26 -10.24 -3.22 -17.83
CA LEU A 26 -10.21 -2.01 -18.66
C LEU A 26 -11.57 -1.32 -18.72
N ASP A 27 -12.66 -2.07 -18.89
CA ASP A 27 -14.03 -1.56 -18.96
C ASP A 27 -14.45 -0.84 -17.69
N GLN A 28 -13.90 -1.23 -16.53
CA GLN A 28 -14.16 -0.56 -15.25
C GLN A 28 -13.34 0.72 -15.05
N ILE A 29 -12.17 0.86 -15.69
CA ILE A 29 -11.24 1.97 -15.41
C ILE A 29 -11.10 2.99 -16.55
N TRP A 30 -11.51 2.66 -17.78
CA TRP A 30 -11.26 3.51 -18.96
C TRP A 30 -11.82 4.91 -18.79
N LEU A 31 -13.01 5.05 -18.18
CA LEU A 31 -13.65 6.34 -17.97
C LEU A 31 -12.82 7.22 -17.03
N LEU A 32 -12.29 6.63 -15.94
CA LEU A 32 -11.41 7.33 -15.01
C LEU A 32 -10.12 7.79 -15.71
N LEU A 33 -9.53 6.92 -16.55
CA LEU A 33 -8.33 7.26 -17.32
C LEU A 33 -8.62 8.40 -18.32
N ALA A 34 -9.76 8.35 -19.00
CA ALA A 34 -10.20 9.39 -19.93
C ALA A 34 -10.38 10.74 -19.24
N ILE A 35 -11.00 10.78 -18.06
CA ILE A 35 -11.16 12.03 -17.29
C ILE A 35 -9.81 12.55 -16.79
N CYS A 36 -8.93 11.67 -16.30
CA CYS A 36 -7.58 12.08 -15.88
C CYS A 36 -6.81 12.73 -17.03
N LEU A 37 -6.87 12.12 -18.22
CA LEU A 37 -6.24 12.66 -19.42
C LEU A 37 -6.89 13.97 -19.86
N ALA A 38 -8.22 14.05 -19.89
CA ALA A 38 -8.97 15.25 -20.25
C ALA A 38 -8.62 16.42 -19.32
N CYS A 39 -8.64 16.21 -17.99
CA CYS A 39 -8.22 17.21 -17.02
C CYS A 39 -6.76 17.66 -17.26
N ARG A 40 -5.85 16.72 -17.55
CA ARG A 40 -4.45 17.05 -17.83
C ARG A 40 -4.30 17.91 -19.08
N LEU A 41 -5.05 17.62 -20.14
CA LEU A 41 -5.06 18.41 -21.37
C LEU A 41 -5.67 19.80 -21.14
N LEU A 42 -6.72 19.92 -20.33
CA LEU A 42 -7.33 21.21 -19.98
C LEU A 42 -6.33 22.14 -19.27
N TRP A 43 -5.47 21.64 -18.37
CA TRP A 43 -4.49 22.49 -17.68
C TRP A 43 -3.38 23.02 -18.60
N ARG A 44 -3.22 22.44 -19.79
CA ARG A 44 -2.29 22.93 -20.82
C ARG A 44 -2.82 24.16 -21.57
N LEU A 45 -4.13 24.41 -21.53
CA LEU A 45 -4.77 25.52 -22.26
C LEU A 45 -4.53 26.90 -21.61
N GLY A 46 -3.58 27.02 -20.67
CA GLY A 46 -3.26 28.31 -20.04
C GLY A 46 -4.38 28.90 -19.18
N LEU A 47 -5.33 28.08 -18.73
CA LEU A 47 -6.49 28.55 -17.96
C LEU A 47 -6.08 29.21 -16.61
N PRO A 48 -6.85 30.21 -16.13
CA PRO A 48 -6.73 30.74 -14.77
C PRO A 48 -6.74 29.66 -13.69
N SER A 49 -5.99 29.86 -12.61
CA SER A 49 -5.84 28.85 -11.53
C SER A 49 -7.19 28.39 -10.97
N TYR A 50 -8.12 29.31 -10.74
CA TYR A 50 -9.46 29.00 -10.25
C TYR A 50 -10.21 28.00 -11.15
N LEU A 51 -10.17 28.20 -12.48
CA LEU A 51 -10.81 27.30 -13.44
C LEU A 51 -10.15 25.92 -13.45
N LYS A 52 -8.82 25.85 -13.24
CA LYS A 52 -8.12 24.58 -13.10
C LYS A 52 -8.58 23.83 -11.85
N HIS A 53 -8.67 24.49 -10.70
CA HIS A 53 -9.19 23.88 -9.47
C HIS A 53 -10.67 23.46 -9.61
N ALA A 54 -11.52 24.32 -10.18
CA ALA A 54 -12.92 23.99 -10.44
C ALA A 54 -13.08 22.79 -11.40
N SER A 55 -12.23 22.69 -12.43
CA SER A 55 -12.22 21.53 -13.34
C SER A 55 -11.85 20.22 -12.62
N THR A 56 -10.89 20.27 -11.68
CA THR A 56 -10.55 19.11 -10.86
C THR A 56 -11.69 18.71 -9.94
N VAL A 57 -12.39 19.69 -9.35
CA VAL A 57 -13.57 19.44 -8.51
C VAL A 57 -14.66 18.74 -9.32
N ALA A 58 -15.00 19.28 -10.51
CA ALA A 58 -16.03 18.70 -11.37
C ALA A 58 -15.67 17.28 -11.82
N GLY A 59 -14.44 17.06 -12.30
CA GLY A 59 -13.98 15.74 -12.72
C GLY A 59 -13.91 14.73 -11.57
N GLY A 60 -13.53 15.18 -10.38
CA GLY A 60 -13.44 14.35 -9.18
C GLY A 60 -14.82 13.95 -8.66
N PHE A 61 -15.75 14.90 -8.64
CA PHE A 61 -17.14 14.66 -8.26
C PHE A 61 -17.83 13.71 -9.24
N PHE A 62 -17.62 13.89 -10.55
CA PHE A 62 -18.12 12.95 -11.56
C PHE A 62 -17.53 11.55 -11.38
N SER A 63 -16.22 11.45 -11.10
CA SER A 63 -15.56 10.17 -10.85
C SER A 63 -16.12 9.49 -9.60
N LEU A 64 -16.32 10.25 -8.51
CA LEU A 64 -16.96 9.75 -7.29
C LEU A 64 -18.39 9.23 -7.56
N TYR A 65 -19.18 9.99 -8.32
CA TYR A 65 -20.54 9.58 -8.69
C TYR A 65 -20.54 8.30 -9.54
N HIS A 66 -19.62 8.19 -10.50
CA HIS A 66 -19.53 7.00 -11.35
C HIS A 66 -19.26 5.73 -10.54
N PHE A 67 -18.31 5.76 -9.61
CA PHE A 67 -17.92 4.58 -8.82
C PHE A 67 -18.84 4.31 -7.61
N PHE A 68 -19.33 5.36 -6.94
CA PHE A 68 -20.04 5.23 -5.67
C PHE A 68 -21.51 5.66 -5.73
N GLN A 69 -21.98 6.20 -6.86
CA GLN A 69 -23.36 6.67 -7.05
C GLN A 69 -23.74 7.67 -5.94
N LEU A 70 -24.94 7.55 -5.35
CA LEU A 70 -25.40 8.41 -4.25
C LEU A 70 -24.57 8.27 -2.97
N HIS A 71 -23.82 7.18 -2.80
CA HIS A 71 -23.02 6.97 -1.60
C HIS A 71 -21.83 7.94 -1.48
N MET A 72 -21.46 8.64 -2.57
CA MET A 72 -20.43 9.67 -2.51
C MET A 72 -20.78 10.82 -1.56
N VAL A 73 -22.06 11.00 -1.19
CA VAL A 73 -22.51 12.02 -0.21
C VAL A 73 -21.70 11.93 1.09
N TRP A 74 -21.35 10.73 1.56
CA TRP A 74 -20.55 10.55 2.77
C TRP A 74 -19.10 11.03 2.62
N VAL A 75 -18.51 10.93 1.43
CA VAL A 75 -17.19 11.49 1.12
C VAL A 75 -17.27 13.02 1.07
N VAL A 76 -18.36 13.54 0.51
CA VAL A 76 -18.61 14.98 0.42
C VAL A 76 -18.85 15.60 1.79
N LEU A 77 -19.66 14.97 2.64
CA LEU A 77 -19.90 15.40 4.03
C LEU A 77 -18.60 15.44 4.83
N LEU A 78 -17.74 14.42 4.71
CA LEU A 78 -16.42 14.44 5.34
C LEU A 78 -15.57 15.63 4.87
N SER A 79 -15.56 15.90 3.56
CA SER A 79 -14.78 17.00 2.98
C SER A 79 -15.28 18.37 3.46
N LEU A 80 -16.59 18.57 3.53
CA LEU A 80 -17.21 19.78 4.07
C LEU A 80 -16.91 19.96 5.56
N LEU A 81 -17.00 18.89 6.35
CA LEU A 81 -16.66 18.89 7.77
C LEU A 81 -15.18 19.26 7.98
N CYS A 82 -14.27 18.70 7.16
CA CYS A 82 -12.85 19.02 7.22
C CYS A 82 -12.58 20.50 6.96
N TYR A 83 -13.21 21.08 5.94
CA TYR A 83 -13.06 22.50 5.63
C TYR A 83 -13.64 23.39 6.75
N LEU A 84 -14.81 23.02 7.29
CA LEU A 84 -15.44 23.73 8.40
C LEU A 84 -14.52 23.78 9.62
N VAL A 85 -13.94 22.64 10.01
CA VAL A 85 -12.98 22.58 11.14
C VAL A 85 -11.75 23.44 10.86
N LEU A 86 -11.16 23.34 9.67
CA LEU A 86 -10.00 24.19 9.29
C LEU A 86 -10.34 25.68 9.33
N PHE A 87 -11.54 26.05 8.90
CA PHE A 87 -12.01 27.44 8.92
C PHE A 87 -12.25 27.94 10.35
N LEU A 88 -12.93 27.17 11.19
CA LEU A 88 -13.18 27.50 12.59
C LEU A 88 -11.87 27.58 13.39
N CYS A 89 -10.94 26.68 13.11
CA CYS A 89 -9.63 26.64 13.76
C CYS A 89 -8.56 27.49 13.05
N ARG A 90 -8.91 28.39 12.12
CA ARG A 90 -7.93 29.13 11.29
C ARG A 90 -6.86 29.91 12.07
N HIS A 91 -7.19 30.35 13.29
CA HIS A 91 -6.29 31.07 14.19
C HIS A 91 -5.65 30.19 15.27
N SER A 92 -5.95 28.90 15.30
CA SER A 92 -5.37 27.96 16.27
C SER A 92 -4.04 27.40 15.77
N SER A 93 -3.12 27.11 16.70
CA SER A 93 -1.84 26.45 16.41
C SER A 93 -1.91 24.92 16.38
N HIS A 94 -3.10 24.34 16.55
CA HIS A 94 -3.32 22.89 16.64
C HIS A 94 -4.36 22.37 15.63
N ARG A 95 -4.43 22.98 14.45
CA ARG A 95 -5.42 22.66 13.41
C ARG A 95 -5.36 21.19 12.99
N GLY A 96 -4.16 20.66 12.79
CA GLY A 96 -3.94 19.26 12.39
C GLY A 96 -4.47 18.26 13.43
N VAL A 97 -4.32 18.56 14.72
CA VAL A 97 -4.80 17.68 15.81
C VAL A 97 -6.33 17.69 15.87
N PHE A 98 -6.96 18.87 15.90
CA PHE A 98 -8.42 18.98 15.91
C PHE A 98 -9.03 18.28 14.70
N LEU A 99 -8.48 18.53 13.51
CA LEU A 99 -8.93 17.91 12.27
C LEU A 99 -8.78 16.39 12.31
N SER A 100 -7.65 15.86 12.81
CA SER A 100 -7.42 14.41 12.94
C SER A 100 -8.44 13.76 13.87
N VAL A 101 -8.74 14.39 15.02
CA VAL A 101 -9.73 13.88 15.98
C VAL A 101 -11.13 13.90 15.38
N THR A 102 -11.54 14.99 14.73
CA THR A 102 -12.86 15.09 14.10
C THR A 102 -13.04 14.06 12.99
N ILE A 103 -12.02 13.88 12.13
CA ILE A 103 -12.05 12.85 11.06
C ILE A 103 -12.15 11.45 11.67
N LEU A 104 -11.36 11.17 12.71
CA LEU A 104 -11.43 9.87 13.38
C LEU A 104 -12.83 9.61 13.95
N ILE A 105 -13.42 10.57 14.65
CA ILE A 105 -14.79 10.45 15.18
C ILE A 105 -15.78 10.18 14.04
N TYR A 106 -15.70 10.92 12.94
CA TYR A 106 -16.56 10.73 11.78
C TYR A 106 -16.44 9.31 11.19
N LEU A 107 -15.20 8.83 10.99
CA LEU A 107 -14.97 7.50 10.44
C LEU A 107 -15.50 6.39 11.36
N LEU A 108 -15.33 6.53 12.68
CA LEU A 108 -15.83 5.56 13.66
C LEU A 108 -17.36 5.62 13.80
N MET A 109 -17.97 6.80 13.75
CA MET A 109 -19.43 6.94 13.71
C MET A 109 -20.02 6.30 12.46
N GLY A 110 -19.37 6.49 11.31
CA GLY A 110 -19.75 5.86 10.05
C GLY A 110 -19.70 4.34 10.11
N GLU A 111 -18.65 3.79 10.70
CA GLU A 111 -18.45 2.34 10.88
C GLU A 111 -19.52 1.71 11.79
N MET A 112 -19.86 2.38 12.89
CA MET A 112 -20.70 1.77 13.93
C MET A 112 -22.19 2.07 13.73
N HIS A 113 -22.57 3.29 13.29
CA HIS A 113 -23.93 3.79 13.47
C HIS A 113 -24.61 4.32 12.19
N MET A 114 -23.88 4.78 11.15
CA MET A 114 -24.51 5.58 10.09
C MET A 114 -24.89 4.82 8.81
N VAL A 115 -24.15 3.78 8.42
CA VAL A 115 -24.30 3.13 7.09
C VAL A 115 -24.19 1.61 7.22
N ASP A 116 -24.84 0.88 6.31
CA ASP A 116 -24.61 -0.56 6.20
C ASP A 116 -23.12 -0.85 5.92
N THR A 117 -22.62 -1.91 6.56
CA THR A 117 -21.19 -2.24 6.55
C THR A 117 -20.65 -2.46 5.13
N VAL A 118 -21.46 -3.05 4.24
CA VAL A 118 -21.07 -3.33 2.85
C VAL A 118 -20.84 -2.04 2.07
N THR A 119 -21.78 -1.10 2.16
CA THR A 119 -21.69 0.20 1.47
C THR A 119 -20.58 1.06 2.05
N TRP A 120 -20.43 1.08 3.37
CA TRP A 120 -19.33 1.79 4.02
C TRP A 120 -17.96 1.25 3.59
N HIS A 121 -17.81 -0.08 3.53
CA HIS A 121 -16.58 -0.72 3.05
C HIS A 121 -16.23 -0.35 1.60
N LYS A 122 -17.23 -0.20 0.72
CA LYS A 122 -17.00 0.19 -0.69
C LYS A 122 -16.34 1.56 -0.80
N MET A 123 -16.78 2.55 -0.01
CA MET A 123 -16.28 3.93 -0.10
C MET A 123 -15.12 4.25 0.85
N ARG A 124 -14.76 3.33 1.75
CA ARG A 124 -13.70 3.51 2.75
C ARG A 124 -12.39 3.99 2.14
N GLY A 125 -11.98 3.43 1.00
CA GLY A 125 -10.74 3.82 0.32
C GLY A 125 -10.70 5.32 -0.03
N ALA A 126 -11.77 5.85 -0.61
CA ALA A 126 -11.88 7.26 -0.95
C ALA A 126 -11.90 8.16 0.30
N GLN A 127 -12.61 7.73 1.36
CA GLN A 127 -12.64 8.45 2.63
C GLN A 127 -11.27 8.52 3.30
N MET A 128 -10.51 7.41 3.28
CA MET A 128 -9.14 7.38 3.80
C MET A 128 -8.24 8.36 3.05
N ILE A 129 -8.34 8.44 1.73
CA ILE A 129 -7.53 9.38 0.93
C ILE A 129 -7.87 10.84 1.29
N VAL A 130 -9.17 11.16 1.39
CA VAL A 130 -9.63 12.49 1.82
C VAL A 130 -9.13 12.81 3.23
N ALA A 131 -9.24 11.86 4.16
CA ALA A 131 -8.75 11.99 5.54
C ALA A 131 -7.24 12.27 5.58
N MET A 132 -6.43 11.45 4.88
CA MET A 132 -4.99 11.62 4.84
C MET A 132 -4.58 12.99 4.27
N LYS A 133 -5.22 13.40 3.18
CA LYS A 133 -4.99 14.71 2.54
C LYS A 133 -5.36 15.87 3.45
N ALA A 134 -6.54 15.83 4.06
CA ALA A 134 -7.02 16.87 4.96
C ALA A 134 -6.11 16.99 6.20
N VAL A 135 -5.78 15.86 6.85
CA VAL A 135 -4.86 15.82 7.99
C VAL A 135 -3.47 16.34 7.61
N SER A 136 -2.93 15.94 6.46
CA SER A 136 -1.63 16.45 6.00
C SER A 136 -1.63 17.97 5.86
N LEU A 137 -2.66 18.53 5.21
CA LEU A 137 -2.79 19.98 5.06
C LEU A 137 -2.93 20.68 6.41
N GLY A 138 -3.70 20.12 7.36
CA GLY A 138 -3.84 20.67 8.70
C GLY A 138 -2.50 20.76 9.45
N PHE A 139 -1.67 19.72 9.38
CA PHE A 139 -0.34 19.73 9.99
C PHE A 139 0.67 20.60 9.24
N ASP A 140 0.61 20.65 7.91
CA ASP A 140 1.50 21.51 7.10
C ASP A 140 1.21 23.00 7.37
N LEU A 141 -0.06 23.35 7.61
CA LEU A 141 -0.48 24.68 8.09
C LEU A 141 0.08 24.98 9.49
N ASP A 142 0.02 24.02 10.43
CA ASP A 142 0.56 24.19 11.79
C ASP A 142 2.09 24.33 11.81
N ARG A 143 2.79 23.70 10.85
CA ARG A 143 4.25 23.83 10.67
C ARG A 143 4.66 25.10 9.93
N GLY A 144 3.72 25.83 9.34
CA GLY A 144 4.01 27.00 8.50
C GLY A 144 4.58 26.66 7.12
N GLU A 145 4.48 25.39 6.68
CA GLU A 145 4.86 24.97 5.32
C GLU A 145 3.87 25.51 4.28
N VAL A 146 2.61 25.73 4.70
CA VAL A 146 1.56 26.40 3.92
C VAL A 146 1.21 27.72 4.61
N GLY A 147 1.39 28.85 3.92
CA GLY A 147 1.32 30.18 4.54
C GLY A 147 -0.08 30.62 5.00
N ALA A 148 -1.15 30.11 4.39
CA ALA A 148 -2.53 30.43 4.77
C ALA A 148 -3.49 29.29 4.43
N VAL A 149 -4.66 29.29 5.06
CA VAL A 149 -5.73 28.34 4.74
C VAL A 149 -6.14 28.53 3.27
N PRO A 150 -6.10 27.47 2.43
CA PRO A 150 -6.48 27.57 1.02
C PRO A 150 -7.94 28.01 0.85
N SER A 151 -8.25 28.61 -0.30
CA SER A 151 -9.64 28.94 -0.65
C SER A 151 -10.50 27.66 -0.71
N PRO A 152 -11.85 27.75 -0.58
CA PRO A 152 -12.72 26.58 -0.66
C PRO A 152 -12.51 25.78 -1.95
N VAL A 153 -12.26 26.46 -3.07
CA VAL A 153 -12.10 25.81 -4.37
C VAL A 153 -10.73 25.13 -4.51
N GLU A 154 -9.67 25.71 -3.96
CA GLU A 154 -8.35 25.06 -3.90
C GLU A 154 -8.36 23.86 -2.97
N PHE A 155 -9.00 23.98 -1.81
CA PHE A 155 -9.15 22.88 -0.86
C PHE A 155 -9.95 21.73 -1.45
N MET A 156 -11.13 22.00 -2.02
CA MET A 156 -11.96 20.98 -2.65
C MET A 156 -11.28 20.39 -3.89
N GLY A 157 -10.56 21.21 -4.66
CA GLY A 157 -9.78 20.74 -5.81
C GLY A 157 -8.64 19.80 -5.41
N TYR A 158 -7.99 20.05 -4.28
CA TYR A 158 -6.97 19.17 -3.72
C TYR A 158 -7.56 17.83 -3.26
N LEU A 159 -8.67 17.87 -2.50
CA LEU A 159 -9.33 16.65 -2.02
C LEU A 159 -9.83 15.80 -3.20
N TYR A 160 -10.59 16.43 -4.12
CA TYR A 160 -11.20 15.77 -5.27
C TYR A 160 -10.31 15.73 -6.51
N PHE A 161 -9.00 15.81 -6.34
CA PHE A 161 -8.08 15.66 -7.46
C PHE A 161 -8.31 14.29 -8.16
N VAL A 162 -8.74 14.34 -9.42
CA VAL A 162 -9.26 13.19 -10.20
C VAL A 162 -8.33 11.98 -10.15
N GLY A 163 -7.03 12.18 -10.34
CA GLY A 163 -6.05 11.09 -10.38
C GLY A 163 -5.86 10.36 -9.05
N THR A 164 -6.41 10.91 -7.96
CA THR A 164 -6.21 10.39 -6.60
C THR A 164 -7.48 10.04 -5.83
N ILE A 165 -8.64 10.58 -6.19
CA ILE A 165 -9.82 10.50 -5.32
C ILE A 165 -10.42 9.09 -5.17
N VAL A 166 -10.41 8.26 -6.22
CA VAL A 166 -11.00 6.90 -6.17
C VAL A 166 -9.97 5.86 -5.74
N PHE A 167 -8.90 5.71 -6.53
CA PHE A 167 -7.88 4.69 -6.31
C PHE A 167 -6.49 5.25 -6.05
N GLY A 168 -6.23 6.54 -6.27
CA GLY A 168 -4.85 7.02 -6.30
C GLY A 168 -4.21 7.21 -4.92
N PRO A 169 -2.89 7.45 -4.90
CA PRO A 169 -2.16 7.55 -3.65
C PRO A 169 -2.42 8.89 -2.96
N TRP A 170 -2.07 8.96 -1.68
CA TRP A 170 -1.87 10.24 -1.02
C TRP A 170 -0.74 11.02 -1.70
N ILE A 171 -0.99 12.32 -1.93
CA ILE A 171 -0.02 13.30 -2.42
C ILE A 171 -0.09 14.52 -1.50
N SER A 172 1.03 15.24 -1.35
CA SER A 172 1.05 16.49 -0.58
C SER A 172 0.29 17.61 -1.31
N PHE A 173 -0.13 18.64 -0.56
CA PHE A 173 -0.77 19.82 -1.14
C PHE A 173 0.15 20.54 -2.14
N HIS A 174 1.43 20.65 -1.82
CA HIS A 174 2.43 21.23 -2.73
C HIS A 174 2.54 20.45 -4.05
N SER A 175 2.61 19.12 -4.00
CA SER A 175 2.64 18.26 -5.19
C SER A 175 1.37 18.41 -6.04
N TYR A 176 0.21 18.62 -5.42
CA TYR A 176 -1.03 18.92 -6.13
C TYR A 176 -0.96 20.25 -6.88
N LEU A 177 -0.49 21.34 -6.23
CA LEU A 177 -0.33 22.63 -6.89
C LEU A 177 0.60 22.54 -8.11
N GLN A 178 1.70 21.81 -7.99
CA GLN A 178 2.61 21.53 -9.11
C GLN A 178 1.96 20.73 -10.24
N ALA A 179 1.07 19.78 -9.92
CA ALA A 179 0.32 19.04 -10.93
C ALA A 179 -0.62 19.96 -11.72
N VAL A 180 -1.33 20.87 -11.03
CA VAL A 180 -2.27 21.84 -11.62
C VAL A 180 -1.57 22.88 -12.52
N GLN A 181 -0.30 23.19 -12.26
CA GLN A 181 0.46 24.10 -13.13
C GLN A 181 0.54 23.61 -14.60
N GLY A 182 0.44 22.30 -14.86
CA GLY A 182 0.26 21.78 -16.22
C GLY A 182 1.57 21.67 -17.03
N ARG A 183 2.57 20.98 -16.46
CA ARG A 183 3.86 20.68 -17.14
C ARG A 183 3.66 19.97 -18.50
N PRO A 184 4.57 20.17 -19.47
CA PRO A 184 4.43 19.59 -20.81
C PRO A 184 4.42 18.06 -20.79
N LEU A 185 3.70 17.47 -21.74
CA LEU A 185 3.66 16.03 -21.94
C LEU A 185 5.04 15.57 -22.45
N SER A 186 5.63 14.59 -21.76
CA SER A 186 6.93 14.04 -22.13
C SER A 186 6.82 12.58 -22.54
N ARG A 187 7.78 12.08 -23.32
CA ARG A 187 7.82 10.65 -23.66
C ARG A 187 8.00 9.76 -22.42
N ARG A 188 8.81 10.22 -21.45
CA ARG A 188 9.02 9.55 -20.16
C ARG A 188 7.73 9.41 -19.35
N TRP A 189 6.90 10.46 -19.35
CA TRP A 189 5.57 10.43 -18.74
C TRP A 189 4.69 9.33 -19.34
N LEU A 190 4.55 9.31 -20.67
CA LEU A 190 3.70 8.32 -21.35
C LEU A 190 4.23 6.90 -21.11
N GLN A 191 5.55 6.71 -21.17
CA GLN A 191 6.19 5.43 -20.87
C GLN A 191 5.91 4.97 -19.43
N LYS A 192 5.93 5.90 -18.46
CA LYS A 192 5.60 5.60 -17.06
C LYS A 192 4.14 5.18 -16.92
N VAL A 193 3.19 5.95 -17.47
CA VAL A 193 1.75 5.60 -17.43
C VAL A 193 1.50 4.23 -18.07
N ALA A 194 2.05 3.99 -19.26
CA ALA A 194 1.89 2.72 -19.98
C ALA A 194 2.47 1.55 -19.19
N ARG A 195 3.66 1.71 -18.60
CA ARG A 195 4.30 0.68 -17.76
C ARG A 195 3.46 0.38 -16.51
N SER A 196 2.98 1.40 -15.81
CA SER A 196 2.15 1.22 -14.62
C SER A 196 0.83 0.53 -14.94
N LEU A 197 0.17 0.89 -16.04
CA LEU A 197 -1.04 0.20 -16.51
C LEU A 197 -0.77 -1.26 -16.90
N ALA A 198 0.32 -1.54 -17.62
CA ALA A 198 0.68 -2.90 -17.98
C ALA A 198 0.96 -3.76 -16.74
N LEU A 199 1.67 -3.23 -15.73
CA LEU A 199 1.91 -3.91 -14.47
C LEU A 199 0.63 -4.11 -13.65
N ALA A 200 -0.29 -3.14 -13.67
CA ALA A 200 -1.59 -3.27 -13.03
C ALA A 200 -2.38 -4.43 -13.65
N LEU A 201 -2.54 -4.45 -14.98
CA LEU A 201 -3.25 -5.52 -15.69
C LEU A 201 -2.60 -6.89 -15.48
N LEU A 202 -1.26 -6.95 -15.47
CA LEU A 202 -0.54 -8.17 -15.13
C LEU A 202 -0.87 -8.64 -13.71
N CYS A 203 -0.88 -7.74 -12.72
CA CYS A 203 -1.22 -8.09 -11.34
C CYS A 203 -2.68 -8.55 -11.20
N LEU A 204 -3.61 -7.91 -11.91
CA LEU A 204 -5.01 -8.32 -11.95
C LEU A 204 -5.13 -9.76 -12.46
N VAL A 205 -4.53 -10.03 -13.62
CA VAL A 205 -4.45 -11.36 -14.22
C VAL A 205 -3.82 -12.40 -13.28
N LEU A 206 -2.71 -12.05 -12.63
CA LEU A 206 -2.04 -12.96 -11.69
C LEU A 206 -2.93 -13.29 -10.49
N SER A 207 -3.66 -12.28 -9.99
CA SER A 207 -4.55 -12.43 -8.83
C SER A 207 -5.78 -13.31 -9.11
N THR A 208 -6.38 -13.22 -10.31
CA THR A 208 -7.63 -13.91 -10.65
C THR A 208 -7.41 -15.20 -11.43
N CYS A 209 -6.45 -15.23 -12.36
CA CYS A 209 -6.27 -16.32 -13.29
C CYS A 209 -5.09 -17.24 -12.96
N VAL A 210 -4.04 -16.73 -12.31
CA VAL A 210 -2.87 -17.58 -12.02
C VAL A 210 -2.98 -18.25 -10.67
N GLY A 211 -3.40 -17.54 -9.61
CA GLY A 211 -3.60 -18.14 -8.28
C GLY A 211 -4.44 -19.43 -8.33
N PRO A 212 -5.71 -19.37 -8.79
CA PRO A 212 -6.61 -20.52 -8.79
C PRO A 212 -6.23 -21.68 -9.73
N TYR A 213 -5.46 -21.42 -10.80
CA TYR A 213 -5.17 -22.42 -11.84
C TYR A 213 -3.75 -22.99 -11.79
N LEU A 214 -2.79 -22.30 -11.14
CA LEU A 214 -1.39 -22.72 -11.09
C LEU A 214 -1.17 -23.91 -10.14
N PHE A 215 -1.76 -23.87 -8.93
CA PHE A 215 -1.51 -24.90 -7.91
C PHE A 215 -2.20 -26.25 -8.17
N PRO A 216 -3.42 -26.32 -8.72
CA PRO A 216 -4.05 -27.58 -9.10
C PRO A 216 -3.28 -28.33 -10.22
N TYR A 217 -2.57 -27.60 -11.08
CA TYR A 217 -1.79 -28.17 -12.19
C TYR A 217 -0.50 -28.84 -11.71
N PHE A 218 0.25 -28.21 -10.80
CA PHE A 218 1.53 -28.75 -10.31
C PHE A 218 1.38 -29.79 -9.19
N ILE A 219 0.26 -29.78 -8.45
CA ILE A 219 0.00 -30.69 -7.34
C ILE A 219 -1.40 -31.28 -7.54
N PRO A 220 -1.54 -32.53 -8.04
CA PRO A 220 -2.85 -33.16 -8.14
C PRO A 220 -3.45 -33.36 -6.74
N LEU A 221 -4.51 -32.60 -6.47
CA LEU A 221 -5.19 -32.53 -5.17
C LEU A 221 -6.23 -33.65 -4.97
N ASP A 222 -6.69 -34.31 -6.03
CA ASP A 222 -7.82 -35.25 -5.99
C ASP A 222 -7.42 -36.75 -5.86
N GLY A 223 -6.23 -37.02 -5.33
CA GLY A 223 -5.70 -38.39 -5.15
C GLY A 223 -5.89 -38.95 -3.73
N ASP A 224 -7.03 -38.73 -3.09
CA ASP A 224 -7.19 -38.97 -1.64
C ASP A 224 -7.58 -40.40 -1.24
N ARG A 225 -7.94 -41.27 -2.19
CA ARG A 225 -8.50 -42.60 -1.87
C ARG A 225 -7.48 -43.71 -1.57
N LEU A 226 -6.19 -43.52 -1.85
CA LEU A 226 -5.16 -44.58 -1.76
C LEU A 226 -4.07 -44.37 -0.68
N LEU A 227 -4.18 -43.34 0.16
CA LEU A 227 -3.11 -42.98 1.11
C LEU A 227 -3.38 -43.44 2.55
N ARG A 228 -2.42 -44.18 3.12
CA ARG A 228 -2.35 -44.58 4.54
C ARG A 228 -2.57 -43.39 5.49
N ASN A 229 -3.35 -43.58 6.55
CA ASN A 229 -3.87 -42.51 7.44
C ASN A 229 -2.86 -41.43 7.92
N LYS A 230 -1.61 -41.78 8.28
CA LYS A 230 -0.58 -40.78 8.67
C LYS A 230 -0.08 -39.94 7.48
N LYS A 231 0.16 -40.56 6.31
CA LYS A 231 0.52 -39.84 5.07
C LYS A 231 -0.63 -38.97 4.57
N ARG A 232 -1.88 -39.41 4.76
CA ARG A 232 -3.09 -38.61 4.49
C ARG A 232 -3.16 -37.34 5.35
N LYS A 233 -2.87 -37.44 6.66
CA LYS A 233 -2.88 -36.27 7.57
C LYS A 233 -1.76 -35.26 7.27
N ALA A 234 -0.55 -35.73 6.96
CA ALA A 234 0.56 -34.86 6.56
C ALA A 234 0.30 -34.18 5.21
N ARG A 235 -0.15 -34.94 4.19
CA ARG A 235 -0.54 -34.40 2.88
C ARG A 235 -1.70 -33.41 3.00
N GLY A 236 -2.73 -33.73 3.80
CA GLY A 236 -3.83 -32.81 4.08
C GLY A 236 -3.41 -31.52 4.80
N THR A 237 -2.29 -31.53 5.55
CA THR A 237 -1.74 -30.32 6.17
C THR A 237 -0.94 -29.50 5.17
N MET A 238 -0.10 -30.12 4.34
CA MET A 238 0.59 -29.44 3.24
C MET A 238 -0.40 -28.80 2.27
N VAL A 239 -1.47 -29.51 1.92
CA VAL A 239 -2.54 -29.00 1.04
C VAL A 239 -3.22 -27.76 1.62
N ARG A 240 -3.49 -27.74 2.94
CA ARG A 240 -4.04 -26.56 3.61
C ARG A 240 -3.10 -25.35 3.53
N TRP A 241 -1.80 -25.56 3.75
CA TRP A 241 -0.81 -24.49 3.64
C TRP A 241 -0.65 -23.96 2.21
N LEU A 242 -0.70 -24.84 1.21
CA LEU A 242 -0.66 -24.44 -0.20
C LEU A 242 -1.88 -23.62 -0.60
N ARG A 243 -3.09 -24.03 -0.20
CA ARG A 243 -4.30 -23.23 -0.44
C ARG A 243 -4.26 -21.88 0.29
N ALA A 244 -3.72 -21.85 1.51
CA ALA A 244 -3.52 -20.61 2.24
C ALA A 244 -2.52 -19.68 1.52
N TYR A 245 -1.42 -20.24 1.01
CA TYR A 245 -0.45 -19.49 0.22
C TYR A 245 -1.04 -18.99 -1.11
N GLU A 246 -1.80 -19.82 -1.82
CA GLU A 246 -2.54 -19.42 -3.03
C GLU A 246 -3.47 -18.23 -2.76
N SER A 247 -4.27 -18.32 -1.70
CA SER A 247 -5.17 -17.24 -1.29
C SER A 247 -4.40 -15.97 -0.90
N ALA A 248 -3.25 -16.12 -0.23
CA ALA A 248 -2.38 -15.00 0.11
C ALA A 248 -1.80 -14.32 -1.14
N VAL A 249 -1.26 -15.10 -2.09
CA VAL A 249 -0.74 -14.56 -3.36
C VAL A 249 -1.83 -13.83 -4.14
N SER A 250 -3.04 -14.41 -4.26
CA SER A 250 -4.16 -13.74 -4.92
C SER A 250 -4.49 -12.39 -4.25
N PHE A 251 -4.52 -12.36 -2.90
CA PHE A 251 -4.71 -11.13 -2.14
C PHE A 251 -3.57 -10.11 -2.32
N HIS A 252 -2.32 -10.53 -2.35
CA HIS A 252 -1.16 -9.65 -2.53
C HIS A 252 -1.21 -8.99 -3.91
N PHE A 253 -1.43 -9.78 -4.97
CA PHE A 253 -1.47 -9.27 -6.34
C PHE A 253 -2.68 -8.38 -6.64
N SER A 254 -3.82 -8.60 -5.98
CA SER A 254 -4.96 -7.67 -6.09
C SER A 254 -4.65 -6.31 -5.46
N ASN A 255 -3.89 -6.28 -4.36
CA ASN A 255 -3.39 -5.04 -3.77
C ASN A 255 -2.35 -4.35 -4.67
N TYR A 256 -1.44 -5.11 -5.29
CA TYR A 256 -0.49 -4.55 -6.26
C TYR A 256 -1.18 -3.99 -7.49
N PHE A 257 -2.24 -4.64 -7.98
CA PHE A 257 -3.09 -4.11 -9.05
C PHE A 257 -3.60 -2.72 -8.70
N VAL A 258 -4.22 -2.56 -7.52
CA VAL A 258 -4.70 -1.25 -7.05
C VAL A 258 -3.53 -0.27 -6.97
N GLY A 259 -2.40 -0.65 -6.36
CA GLY A 259 -1.24 0.23 -6.23
C GLY A 259 -0.65 0.73 -7.56
N PHE A 260 -0.53 -0.14 -8.57
CA PHE A 260 -0.07 0.26 -9.91
C PHE A 260 -1.13 1.06 -10.69
N LEU A 261 -2.42 0.77 -10.48
CA LEU A 261 -3.50 1.59 -11.02
C LEU A 261 -3.48 3.00 -10.40
N SER A 262 -3.29 3.10 -9.08
CA SER A 262 -3.11 4.36 -8.35
C SER A 262 -1.99 5.21 -8.94
N GLU A 263 -0.86 4.56 -9.21
CA GLU A 263 0.32 5.18 -9.83
C GLU A 263 0.01 5.67 -11.24
N ALA A 264 -0.70 4.86 -12.04
CA ALA A 264 -1.12 5.21 -13.39
C ALA A 264 -2.10 6.40 -13.41
N THR A 265 -3.14 6.41 -12.57
CA THR A 265 -4.14 7.49 -12.55
C THR A 265 -3.54 8.81 -12.06
N ALA A 266 -2.71 8.77 -11.03
CA ALA A 266 -2.03 9.97 -10.52
C ALA A 266 -1.01 10.52 -11.52
N THR A 267 -0.21 9.65 -12.15
CA THR A 267 0.75 10.04 -13.18
C THR A 267 0.04 10.57 -14.42
N LEU A 268 -1.05 9.94 -14.86
CA LEU A 268 -1.86 10.38 -16.00
C LEU A 268 -2.49 11.75 -15.77
N ALA A 269 -3.02 11.98 -14.56
CA ALA A 269 -3.45 13.30 -14.12
C ALA A 269 -2.28 14.28 -13.92
N GLY A 270 -1.03 13.83 -13.97
CA GLY A 270 0.16 14.68 -13.99
C GLY A 270 0.73 15.05 -12.62
N ALA A 271 0.43 14.24 -11.60
CA ALA A 271 1.10 14.25 -10.30
C ALA A 271 2.21 13.16 -10.26
N GLY A 272 3.07 13.21 -9.24
CA GLY A 272 4.03 12.12 -9.00
C GLY A 272 5.32 12.22 -9.80
N PHE A 273 5.85 13.43 -9.94
CA PHE A 273 7.17 13.68 -10.50
C PHE A 273 8.08 14.35 -9.47
N THR A 274 9.37 14.11 -9.60
CA THR A 274 10.44 14.79 -8.86
C THR A 274 11.25 15.63 -9.85
N GLU A 275 11.58 16.86 -9.47
CA GLU A 275 12.37 17.80 -10.26
C GLU A 275 13.64 18.14 -9.49
N GLU A 276 14.79 17.70 -10.00
CA GLU A 276 16.09 18.04 -9.45
C GLU A 276 16.96 18.66 -10.54
N LYS A 277 17.38 19.93 -10.36
CA LYS A 277 18.28 20.66 -11.28
C LYS A 277 17.86 20.54 -12.76
N ASP A 278 16.60 20.88 -13.05
CA ASP A 278 15.95 20.80 -14.38
C ASP A 278 15.76 19.37 -14.96
N HIS A 279 16.14 18.33 -14.23
CA HIS A 279 15.85 16.95 -14.60
C HIS A 279 14.52 16.50 -13.99
N LEU A 280 13.51 16.36 -14.84
CA LEU A 280 12.18 15.87 -14.46
C LEU A 280 12.11 14.34 -14.59
N GLU A 281 11.85 13.67 -13.47
CA GLU A 281 11.63 12.23 -13.39
C GLU A 281 10.22 11.90 -12.93
N TRP A 282 9.57 10.94 -13.60
CA TRP A 282 8.26 10.41 -13.21
C TRP A 282 8.48 9.15 -12.37
N ASP A 283 8.74 9.35 -11.09
CA ASP A 283 9.26 8.35 -10.16
C ASP A 283 8.27 7.96 -9.05
N LEU A 284 7.01 8.45 -9.12
CA LEU A 284 5.95 8.00 -8.23
C LEU A 284 5.93 6.48 -8.21
N THR A 285 6.02 5.92 -7.01
CA THR A 285 6.03 4.48 -6.75
C THR A 285 5.10 4.23 -5.56
N VAL A 286 4.03 3.47 -5.77
CA VAL A 286 3.04 3.19 -4.73
C VAL A 286 3.39 1.91 -3.96
N SER A 287 3.82 0.86 -4.66
CA SER A 287 4.14 -0.44 -4.07
C SER A 287 5.42 -1.02 -4.68
N LYS A 288 6.16 -1.82 -3.91
CA LYS A 288 7.34 -2.57 -4.38
C LYS A 288 7.16 -4.07 -4.14
N PRO A 289 6.52 -4.80 -5.06
CA PRO A 289 6.18 -6.22 -4.87
C PRO A 289 7.38 -7.11 -4.50
N LEU A 290 8.53 -6.91 -5.15
CA LEU A 290 9.74 -7.70 -4.85
C LEU A 290 10.21 -7.56 -3.40
N ASN A 291 10.07 -6.38 -2.82
CA ASN A 291 10.45 -6.11 -1.43
C ASN A 291 9.44 -6.68 -0.43
N VAL A 292 8.22 -7.00 -0.88
CA VAL A 292 7.16 -7.58 -0.06
C VAL A 292 7.23 -9.11 -0.13
N GLU A 293 7.38 -9.68 -1.32
CA GLU A 293 7.44 -11.13 -1.54
C GLU A 293 8.80 -11.74 -1.17
N LEU A 294 9.90 -10.99 -1.38
CA LEU A 294 11.26 -11.40 -1.05
C LEU A 294 11.92 -10.37 -0.11
N PRO A 295 11.37 -10.18 1.10
CA PRO A 295 11.81 -9.11 1.99
C PRO A 295 13.15 -9.44 2.64
N ARG A 296 13.97 -8.41 2.84
CA ARG A 296 15.12 -8.51 3.74
C ARG A 296 14.68 -8.54 5.21
N SER A 297 13.61 -7.82 5.55
CA SER A 297 13.06 -7.71 6.92
C SER A 297 11.56 -7.38 6.92
N MET A 298 10.86 -7.60 8.03
CA MET A 298 9.43 -7.29 8.14
C MET A 298 9.14 -5.78 8.09
N VAL A 299 10.10 -4.94 8.50
CA VAL A 299 9.98 -3.48 8.32
C VAL A 299 9.93 -3.12 6.84
N GLU A 300 10.67 -3.85 5.99
CA GLU A 300 10.64 -3.64 4.54
C GLU A 300 9.29 -4.07 3.95
N VAL A 301 8.70 -5.17 4.43
CA VAL A 301 7.35 -5.62 4.04
C VAL A 301 6.32 -4.52 4.31
N VAL A 302 6.24 -4.05 5.56
CA VAL A 302 5.20 -3.08 5.97
C VAL A 302 5.34 -1.76 5.21
N THR A 303 6.59 -1.31 4.97
CA THR A 303 6.83 -0.02 4.30
C THR A 303 6.71 -0.09 2.78
N SER A 304 6.86 -1.27 2.18
CA SER A 304 6.86 -1.46 0.72
C SER A 304 5.49 -1.79 0.14
N TRP A 305 4.51 -2.11 0.99
CA TRP A 305 3.14 -2.42 0.56
C TRP A 305 2.41 -1.20 -0.01
N ASN A 306 2.49 -0.08 0.71
CA ASN A 306 1.93 1.21 0.31
C ASN A 306 2.88 2.32 0.81
N LEU A 307 3.76 2.76 -0.07
CA LEU A 307 4.79 3.77 0.18
C LEU A 307 4.19 5.13 0.56
N PRO A 308 3.19 5.69 -0.17
CA PRO A 308 2.52 6.94 0.21
C PRO A 308 1.91 6.90 1.61
N MET A 309 1.19 5.83 1.96
CA MET A 309 0.62 5.66 3.30
C MET A 309 1.72 5.55 4.37
N SER A 310 2.77 4.77 4.09
CA SER A 310 3.89 4.62 5.02
C SER A 310 4.64 5.93 5.27
N TYR A 311 4.84 6.73 4.22
CA TYR A 311 5.44 8.06 4.32
C TYR A 311 4.54 9.03 5.10
N TRP A 312 3.23 9.00 4.84
CA TRP A 312 2.24 9.81 5.55
C TRP A 312 2.21 9.46 7.05
N LEU A 313 2.09 8.17 7.39
CA LEU A 313 2.13 7.67 8.77
C LEU A 313 3.41 8.11 9.46
N ASN A 314 4.56 7.99 8.79
CA ASN A 314 5.83 8.39 9.36
C ASN A 314 5.88 9.91 9.66
N ASN A 315 5.43 10.75 8.73
CA ASN A 315 5.56 12.20 8.85
C ASN A 315 4.51 12.88 9.72
N TYR A 316 3.27 12.39 9.70
CA TYR A 316 2.14 13.04 10.36
C TYR A 316 1.71 12.33 11.65
N VAL A 317 2.06 11.06 11.82
CA VAL A 317 1.72 10.29 13.04
C VAL A 317 2.97 9.98 13.85
N PHE A 318 3.91 9.20 13.30
CA PHE A 318 5.08 8.71 14.02
C PHE A 318 5.97 9.84 14.54
N LYS A 319 6.42 10.77 13.67
CA LYS A 319 7.28 11.89 14.07
C LYS A 319 6.65 12.79 15.13
N ASN A 320 5.33 12.97 15.08
CA ASN A 320 4.59 13.74 16.08
C ASN A 320 4.50 12.96 17.41
N ALA A 321 4.29 11.64 17.35
CA ALA A 321 4.22 10.75 18.50
C ALA A 321 5.59 10.43 19.13
N LEU A 322 6.71 10.72 18.46
CA LEU A 322 8.06 10.51 19.00
C LEU A 322 8.30 11.23 20.33
N ARG A 323 7.57 12.32 20.59
CA ARG A 323 7.61 13.02 21.89
C ARG A 323 7.18 12.14 23.07
N LEU A 324 6.44 11.05 22.81
CA LEU A 324 5.96 10.07 23.80
C LEU A 324 6.91 8.87 23.96
N GLY A 325 8.05 8.85 23.26
CA GLY A 325 9.00 7.73 23.22
C GLY A 325 8.81 6.79 22.03
N THR A 326 9.85 6.02 21.68
CA THR A 326 9.87 5.21 20.44
C THR A 326 8.82 4.10 20.43
N PHE A 327 8.64 3.39 21.54
CA PHE A 327 7.66 2.30 21.63
C PHE A 327 6.23 2.84 21.48
N SER A 328 5.89 3.88 22.23
CA SER A 328 4.60 4.58 22.14
C SER A 328 4.36 5.11 20.73
N ALA A 329 5.37 5.68 20.08
CA ALA A 329 5.24 6.19 18.72
C ALA A 329 4.94 5.07 17.70
N VAL A 330 5.58 3.91 17.83
CA VAL A 330 5.28 2.73 17.00
C VAL A 330 3.83 2.29 17.24
N LEU A 331 3.44 2.11 18.51
CA LEU A 331 2.09 1.66 18.86
C LEU A 331 1.01 2.61 18.33
N VAL A 332 1.17 3.91 18.55
CA VAL A 332 0.25 4.95 18.05
C VAL A 332 0.17 4.93 16.52
N THR A 333 1.30 4.73 15.83
CA THR A 333 1.33 4.69 14.36
C THR A 333 0.54 3.52 13.81
N TYR A 334 0.73 2.32 14.37
CA TYR A 334 -0.02 1.13 13.96
C TYR A 334 -1.48 1.18 14.40
N ALA A 335 -1.78 1.75 15.57
CA ALA A 335 -3.16 1.98 16.01
C ALA A 335 -3.90 2.96 15.08
N ALA A 336 -3.27 4.08 14.71
CA ALA A 336 -3.82 5.02 13.74
C ALA A 336 -4.04 4.37 12.37
N SER A 337 -3.09 3.56 11.89
CA SER A 337 -3.24 2.79 10.66
C SER A 337 -4.42 1.82 10.75
N ALA A 338 -4.57 1.09 11.85
CA ALA A 338 -5.68 0.15 12.05
C ALA A 338 -7.03 0.87 12.08
N LEU A 339 -7.14 1.98 12.80
CA LEU A 339 -8.37 2.78 12.91
C LEU A 339 -8.80 3.37 11.56
N LEU A 340 -7.86 3.80 10.71
CA LEU A 340 -8.18 4.24 9.34
C LEU A 340 -8.76 3.11 8.47
N HIS A 341 -8.35 1.87 8.73
CA HIS A 341 -8.91 0.69 8.08
C HIS A 341 -10.22 0.19 8.73
N GLY A 342 -10.76 0.89 9.74
CA GLY A 342 -12.01 0.55 10.44
C GLY A 342 -11.84 -0.47 11.56
N PHE A 343 -12.95 -0.97 12.11
CA PHE A 343 -12.96 -1.93 13.23
C PHE A 343 -12.87 -3.39 12.79
N SER A 344 -12.20 -3.67 11.67
CA SER A 344 -12.00 -5.05 11.25
C SER A 344 -10.98 -5.74 12.16
N PHE A 345 -11.45 -6.71 12.94
CA PHE A 345 -10.60 -7.49 13.86
C PHE A 345 -9.42 -8.12 13.12
N HIS A 346 -9.65 -8.66 11.91
CA HIS A 346 -8.61 -9.29 11.11
C HIS A 346 -7.47 -8.33 10.73
N LEU A 347 -7.77 -7.15 10.19
CA LEU A 347 -6.71 -6.18 9.82
C LEU A 347 -6.04 -5.61 11.06
N ALA A 348 -6.80 -5.32 12.12
CA ALA A 348 -6.22 -4.83 13.39
C ALA A 348 -5.26 -5.86 14.00
N ALA A 349 -5.64 -7.14 14.06
CA ALA A 349 -4.79 -8.22 14.55
C ALA A 349 -3.52 -8.39 13.70
N VAL A 350 -3.64 -8.31 12.37
CA VAL A 350 -2.49 -8.38 11.46
C VAL A 350 -1.56 -7.17 11.63
N LEU A 351 -2.09 -5.95 11.65
CA LEU A 351 -1.27 -4.73 11.79
C LEU A 351 -0.58 -4.65 13.16
N LEU A 352 -1.28 -4.98 14.25
CA LEU A 352 -0.70 -4.99 15.59
C LEU A 352 0.33 -6.12 15.77
N SER A 353 0.09 -7.31 15.21
CA SER A 353 1.09 -8.38 15.22
C SER A 353 2.31 -8.02 14.37
N LEU A 354 2.14 -7.37 13.23
CA LEU A 354 3.25 -6.80 12.45
C LEU A 354 4.04 -5.76 13.24
N ALA A 355 3.38 -4.89 14.01
CA ALA A 355 4.07 -3.94 14.89
C ALA A 355 4.96 -4.65 15.91
N PHE A 356 4.46 -5.71 16.53
CA PHE A 356 5.23 -6.50 17.50
C PHE A 356 6.39 -7.24 16.83
N ILE A 357 6.14 -7.93 15.71
CA ILE A 357 7.16 -8.69 14.97
C ILE A 357 8.27 -7.76 14.47
N THR A 358 7.92 -6.61 13.89
CA THR A 358 8.90 -5.64 13.39
C THR A 358 9.77 -5.07 14.51
N TYR A 359 9.20 -4.82 15.70
CA TYR A 359 9.96 -4.38 16.87
C TYR A 359 10.91 -5.46 17.38
N VAL A 360 10.42 -6.68 17.58
CA VAL A 360 11.25 -7.82 18.04
C VAL A 360 12.38 -8.09 17.06
N GLU A 361 12.09 -8.11 15.76
CA GLU A 361 13.09 -8.28 14.71
C GLU A 361 14.13 -7.14 14.75
N HIS A 362 13.69 -5.88 14.91
CA HIS A 362 14.60 -4.74 15.00
C HIS A 362 15.57 -4.88 16.18
N VAL A 363 15.07 -5.23 17.36
CA VAL A 363 15.89 -5.42 18.56
C VAL A 363 16.87 -6.60 18.38
N LEU A 364 16.39 -7.72 17.83
CA LEU A 364 17.21 -8.90 17.55
C LEU A 364 18.34 -8.56 16.57
N ARG A 365 18.01 -7.96 15.43
CA ARG A 365 18.99 -7.58 14.40
C ARG A 365 19.98 -6.55 14.90
N LYS A 366 19.57 -5.60 15.74
CA LYS A 366 20.48 -4.61 16.36
C LYS A 366 21.46 -5.27 17.33
N ARG A 367 21.04 -6.32 18.03
CA ARG A 367 21.93 -7.10 18.92
C ARG A 367 22.89 -7.97 18.10
N LEU A 368 22.39 -8.66 17.08
CA LEU A 368 23.20 -9.45 16.15
C LEU A 368 24.23 -8.58 15.41
N ALA A 369 23.83 -7.43 14.91
CA ALA A 369 24.73 -6.51 14.20
C ALA A 369 25.90 -6.05 15.08
N ARG A 370 25.66 -5.83 16.38
CA ARG A 370 26.73 -5.51 17.35
C ARG A 370 27.62 -6.70 17.67
N ILE A 371 27.04 -7.86 17.99
CA ILE A 371 27.80 -9.07 18.34
C ILE A 371 28.67 -9.52 17.17
N LEU A 372 28.11 -9.46 15.97
CA LEU A 372 28.74 -9.95 14.75
C LEU A 372 29.48 -8.86 13.98
N SER A 373 29.46 -7.58 14.42
CA SER A 373 30.01 -6.45 13.64
C SER A 373 29.67 -6.53 12.14
N ALA A 374 28.42 -6.88 11.82
CA ALA A 374 27.99 -7.25 10.47
C ALA A 374 26.74 -6.48 10.04
N CYS A 375 26.61 -6.25 8.73
CA CYS A 375 25.47 -5.55 8.14
C CYS A 375 24.18 -6.39 8.11
N VAL A 376 23.64 -6.76 9.28
CA VAL A 376 22.41 -7.55 9.43
C VAL A 376 21.20 -6.74 9.93
N LEU A 377 21.33 -5.40 9.97
CA LEU A 377 20.24 -4.48 10.29
C LEU A 377 19.05 -4.65 9.33
N SER A 378 17.86 -4.21 9.79
CA SER A 378 16.60 -4.32 9.05
C SER A 378 16.66 -3.59 7.70
N LYS A 379 17.22 -2.37 7.67
CA LYS A 379 17.52 -1.65 6.43
C LYS A 379 18.92 -2.01 5.90
N ARG A 380 19.11 -1.83 4.58
CA ARG A 380 20.44 -1.92 3.96
C ARG A 380 21.38 -0.92 4.62
N CYS A 381 22.63 -1.31 4.85
CA CYS A 381 23.57 -0.41 5.52
C CYS A 381 23.89 0.79 4.63
N PRO A 382 24.06 1.98 5.24
CA PRO A 382 24.57 3.13 4.52
C PRO A 382 26.01 2.87 4.05
N PRO A 383 26.49 3.59 3.03
CA PRO A 383 27.87 3.47 2.56
C PRO A 383 28.91 3.70 3.68
N ASN A 384 28.58 4.58 4.63
CA ASN A 384 29.43 4.89 5.80
C ASN A 384 29.15 3.96 7.00
N CYS A 385 28.99 2.66 6.77
CA CYS A 385 28.70 1.71 7.84
C CYS A 385 29.93 1.43 8.72
N SER A 386 29.80 1.54 10.04
CA SER A 386 30.87 1.25 11.01
C SER A 386 31.11 -0.24 11.26
N HIS A 387 30.27 -1.13 10.72
CA HIS A 387 30.46 -2.58 10.83
C HIS A 387 31.67 -3.05 10.02
N GLN A 388 32.46 -3.94 10.60
CA GLN A 388 33.66 -4.52 9.99
C GLN A 388 33.30 -5.43 8.79
N HIS A 389 32.18 -6.15 8.87
CA HIS A 389 31.72 -7.08 7.84
C HIS A 389 30.54 -6.49 7.05
N ARG A 390 30.86 -5.58 6.13
CA ARG A 390 29.88 -4.82 5.33
C ARG A 390 29.13 -5.66 4.30
N LEU A 391 29.81 -6.61 3.65
CA LEU A 391 29.25 -7.51 2.63
C LEU A 391 28.74 -8.85 3.21
N GLY A 392 28.71 -8.97 4.54
CA GLY A 392 28.48 -10.23 5.24
C GLY A 392 29.78 -10.99 5.48
N TYR A 393 29.65 -12.18 6.06
CA TYR A 393 30.77 -13.09 6.27
C TYR A 393 30.93 -14.00 5.05
N GLY A 394 32.16 -14.13 4.57
CA GLY A 394 32.49 -15.17 3.60
C GLY A 394 32.18 -16.55 4.18
N MET A 395 31.83 -17.52 3.32
CA MET A 395 31.50 -18.88 3.75
C MET A 395 32.59 -19.46 4.67
N ALA A 396 33.86 -19.20 4.37
CA ALA A 396 35.01 -19.62 5.17
C ALA A 396 35.00 -19.07 6.61
N TYR A 397 34.68 -17.78 6.80
CA TYR A 397 34.59 -17.19 8.14
C TYR A 397 33.38 -17.76 8.91
N THR A 398 32.24 -17.94 8.25
CA THR A 398 31.04 -18.53 8.87
C THR A 398 31.32 -19.96 9.33
N VAL A 399 31.99 -20.76 8.50
CA VAL A 399 32.39 -22.14 8.84
C VAL A 399 33.42 -22.16 9.98
N HIS A 400 34.40 -21.26 9.98
CA HIS A 400 35.38 -21.12 11.07
C HIS A 400 34.73 -20.71 12.40
N LYS A 401 33.78 -19.77 12.39
CA LYS A 401 33.04 -19.41 13.61
C LYS A 401 32.10 -20.53 14.07
N TRP A 402 31.53 -21.30 13.14
CA TRP A 402 30.75 -22.50 13.47
C TRP A 402 31.60 -23.61 14.09
N SER A 403 32.84 -23.79 13.64
CA SER A 403 33.76 -24.74 14.27
C SER A 403 34.21 -24.28 15.65
N GLU A 404 34.49 -22.98 15.85
CA GLU A 404 34.81 -22.42 17.18
C GLU A 404 33.66 -22.54 18.18
N LEU A 405 32.41 -22.43 17.72
CA LEU A 405 31.23 -22.59 18.56
C LEU A 405 30.82 -24.06 18.75
N SER A 406 31.73 -25.00 18.47
CA SER A 406 31.53 -26.45 18.60
C SER A 406 30.21 -26.95 18.01
N TRP A 407 29.78 -26.34 16.90
CA TRP A 407 28.52 -26.70 16.23
C TRP A 407 27.29 -26.62 17.15
N ALA A 408 27.25 -25.69 18.11
CA ALA A 408 26.13 -25.50 19.04
C ALA A 408 24.74 -25.44 18.34
N SER A 409 24.69 -24.95 17.11
CA SER A 409 23.48 -24.96 16.26
C SER A 409 22.96 -26.38 15.97
N HIS A 410 23.84 -27.37 15.82
CA HIS A 410 23.47 -28.78 15.62
C HIS A 410 22.90 -29.38 16.90
N TRP A 411 23.44 -29.02 18.06
CA TRP A 411 22.88 -29.42 19.36
C TRP A 411 21.51 -28.81 19.63
N VAL A 412 21.30 -27.54 19.26
CA VAL A 412 19.98 -26.89 19.33
C VAL A 412 19.00 -27.55 18.35
N THR A 413 19.42 -27.84 17.12
CA THR A 413 18.59 -28.52 16.12
C THR A 413 18.23 -29.95 16.56
N PHE A 414 19.19 -30.67 17.15
CA PHE A 414 19.00 -31.99 17.76
C PHE A 414 18.07 -31.92 18.98
N GLY A 415 18.22 -30.92 19.84
CA GLY A 415 17.33 -30.66 20.97
C GLY A 415 15.89 -30.37 20.51
N CYS A 416 15.71 -29.55 19.48
CA CYS A 416 14.42 -29.30 18.85
C CYS A 416 13.84 -30.57 18.19
N TRP A 417 14.68 -31.42 17.60
CA TRP A 417 14.27 -32.69 17.01
C TRP A 417 13.83 -33.71 18.08
N ILE A 418 14.56 -33.81 19.20
CA ILE A 418 14.16 -34.62 20.36
C ILE A 418 12.84 -34.10 20.95
N PHE A 419 12.72 -32.80 21.16
CA PHE A 419 11.50 -32.18 21.67
C PHE A 419 10.29 -32.45 20.77
N TYR A 420 10.49 -32.35 19.44
CA TYR A 420 9.48 -32.73 18.45
C TYR A 420 9.08 -34.21 18.53
N ARG A 421 10.03 -35.12 18.79
CA ARG A 421 9.78 -36.56 18.98
C ARG A 421 9.11 -36.94 20.30
N LEU A 422 9.24 -36.09 21.33
CA LEU A 422 8.62 -36.31 22.64
C LEU A 422 7.17 -35.78 22.69
N ILE A 423 6.81 -34.84 21.81
CA ILE A 423 5.50 -34.19 21.77
C ILE A 423 4.57 -34.78 20.68
N GLY A 424 5.10 -35.51 19.71
CA GLY A 424 4.33 -36.19 18.65
C GLY A 424 4.53 -37.70 18.65
#